data_AF-A0A5S6R437-F1
#
_entry.id   AF-A0A5S6R437-F1
#
_cell.length_a   1.000
_cell.length_b   1.000
_cell.length_c   1.000
_cell.angle_alpha   90.00
_cell.angle_beta   90.00
_cell.angle_gamma   90.00
#
_symmetry.space_group_name_H-M   'P 1'
#
loop_
_entity.id
_entity.type
_entity.pdbx_description
1 polymer ?
#
loop_
_entity_poly.entity_id
_entity_poly.type
_entity_poly.pdbx_seq_one_letter_code
_entity_poly.pdbx_strand_id
1 'polypeptide(L)'
;MDSKTEEELKQSFQQLQAQRLQTQQSVKQVEAFIRTQEKKLKKLSIIRSEVLCPIPKSNIFLGIGRMFIQTSESSVCRVLDESAKLAANTVEQLKTQKSTIEDSLKKAEDGIREKIRLIRQTSAS
;
A
#
# COMPACT_ATOMS: atom_id res chain seq x y z
N MET A 1 -39.55 24.04 -0.53
CA MET A 1 -38.47 23.89 0.48
C MET A 1 -37.23 23.27 -0.16
N ASP A 2 -37.06 23.42 -1.48
CA ASP A 2 -36.34 22.42 -2.29
C ASP A 2 -34.95 22.86 -2.77
N SER A 3 -34.66 24.18 -2.81
CA SER A 3 -33.36 24.65 -3.30
C SER A 3 -32.20 24.37 -2.33
N LYS A 4 -32.46 24.40 -1.02
CA LYS A 4 -31.44 24.17 0.01
C LYS A 4 -30.93 22.73 0.00
N THR A 5 -31.85 21.77 -0.11
CA THR A 5 -31.55 20.34 -0.20
C THR A 5 -30.82 19.99 -1.51
N GLU A 6 -31.18 20.62 -2.63
CA GLU A 6 -30.46 20.46 -3.90
C GLU A 6 -29.04 21.04 -3.86
N GLU A 7 -28.83 22.19 -3.21
CA GLU A 7 -27.51 22.79 -3.04
C GLU A 7 -26.60 21.95 -2.14
N GLU A 8 -27.11 21.46 -1.02
CA GLU A 8 -26.37 20.55 -0.12
C GLU A 8 -25.98 19.24 -0.81
N LEU A 9 -26.83 18.73 -1.69
CA LEU A 9 -26.56 17.53 -2.48
C LEU A 9 -25.45 17.81 -3.51
N LYS A 10 -25.54 18.92 -4.26
CA LYS A 10 -24.50 19.33 -5.23
C LYS A 10 -23.13 19.52 -4.55
N GLN A 11 -23.10 20.16 -3.39
CA GLN A 11 -21.87 20.32 -2.61
C GLN A 11 -21.32 18.97 -2.12
N SER A 12 -22.19 18.08 -1.63
CA SER A 12 -21.80 16.71 -1.22
C SER A 12 -21.21 15.91 -2.39
N PHE A 13 -21.76 16.04 -3.60
CA PHE A 13 -21.23 15.40 -4.81
C PHE A 13 -19.86 15.93 -5.23
N GLN A 14 -19.67 17.25 -5.17
CA GLN A 14 -18.37 17.86 -5.48
C GLN A 14 -17.29 17.39 -4.48
N GLN A 15 -17.62 17.34 -3.19
CA GLN A 15 -16.72 16.82 -2.16
C GLN A 15 -16.38 15.34 -2.39
N LEU A 16 -17.38 14.51 -2.72
CA LEU A 16 -17.15 13.11 -3.05
C LEU A 16 -16.24 12.95 -4.28
N GLN A 17 -16.44 13.77 -5.31
CA GLN A 17 -15.62 13.72 -6.51
C GLN A 17 -14.16 14.09 -6.23
N ALA A 18 -13.93 15.12 -5.40
CA ALA A 18 -12.59 15.48 -4.93
C ALA A 18 -11.96 14.37 -4.09
N GLN A 19 -12.72 13.80 -3.14
CA GLN A 19 -12.26 12.69 -2.31
C GLN A 19 -11.93 11.45 -3.15
N ARG A 20 -12.75 11.12 -4.15
CA ARG A 20 -12.50 10.01 -5.07
C ARG A 20 -11.21 10.19 -5.86
N LEU A 21 -10.95 11.39 -6.36
CA LEU A 21 -9.69 11.70 -7.07
C LEU A 21 -8.48 11.54 -6.15
N GLN A 22 -8.57 12.08 -4.93
CA GLN A 22 -7.50 11.94 -3.92
C GLN A 22 -7.25 10.47 -3.56
N THR A 23 -8.32 9.71 -3.28
CA THR A 23 -8.23 8.28 -2.98
C THR A 23 -7.60 7.51 -4.13
N GLN A 24 -7.98 7.77 -5.39
CA GLN A 24 -7.38 7.12 -6.55
C GLN A 24 -5.88 7.39 -6.66
N GLN A 25 -5.43 8.62 -6.36
CA GLN A 25 -4.00 8.94 -6.33
C GLN A 25 -3.29 8.20 -5.20
N SER A 26 -3.86 8.19 -4.00
CA SER A 26 -3.29 7.47 -2.85
C SER A 26 -3.19 5.96 -3.10
N VAL A 27 -4.22 5.34 -3.70
CA VAL A 27 -4.19 3.92 -4.06
C VAL A 27 -3.07 3.62 -5.05
N LYS A 28 -2.90 4.45 -6.09
CA LYS A 28 -1.79 4.30 -7.05
C LYS A 28 -0.42 4.40 -6.38
N GLN A 29 -0.25 5.32 -5.44
CA GLN A 29 1.00 5.45 -4.69
C GLN A 29 1.28 4.20 -3.84
N VAL A 30 0.28 3.72 -3.10
CA VAL A 30 0.39 2.50 -2.29
C VAL A 30 0.72 1.29 -3.16
N GLU A 31 0.10 1.15 -4.33
CA GLU A 31 0.42 0.08 -5.29
C GLU A 31 1.86 0.16 -5.81
N ALA A 32 2.37 1.36 -6.08
CA ALA A 32 3.76 1.55 -6.48
C ALA A 32 4.74 1.15 -5.36
N PHE A 33 4.40 1.47 -4.10
CA PHE A 33 5.19 1.04 -2.94
C PHE A 33 5.17 -0.48 -2.77
N ILE A 34 4.01 -1.13 -2.91
CA ILE A 34 3.89 -2.60 -2.86
C ILE A 34 4.79 -3.25 -3.91
N ARG A 35 4.70 -2.81 -5.17
CA ARG A 35 5.55 -3.34 -6.26
C ARG A 35 7.04 -3.17 -5.96
N THR A 36 7.43 -2.06 -5.35
CA THR A 36 8.82 -1.80 -4.98
C THR A 36 9.31 -2.76 -3.89
N GLN A 37 8.49 -3.00 -2.86
CA GLN A 37 8.82 -3.95 -1.79
C GLN A 37 8.82 -5.41 -2.31
N GLU A 38 7.91 -5.79 -3.19
CA GLU A 38 7.90 -7.11 -3.82
C GLU A 38 9.15 -7.35 -4.67
N LYS A 39 9.59 -6.35 -5.44
CA LYS A 39 10.88 -6.41 -6.16
C LYS A 39 12.05 -6.59 -5.20
N LYS A 40 12.04 -5.88 -4.05
CA LYS A 40 13.07 -6.03 -3.02
C LYS A 40 13.08 -7.45 -2.44
N LEU A 41 11.92 -8.03 -2.14
CA LEU A 41 11.81 -9.42 -1.67
C LEU A 41 12.39 -10.42 -2.67
N LYS A 42 12.04 -10.29 -3.95
CA LYS A 42 12.61 -11.13 -5.02
C LYS A 42 14.13 -10.99 -5.08
N LYS A 43 14.64 -9.76 -5.04
CA LYS A 43 16.08 -9.49 -5.02
C LYS A 43 16.77 -10.17 -3.82
N LEU A 44 16.20 -10.06 -2.62
CA LEU A 44 16.74 -10.70 -1.42
C LEU A 44 16.74 -12.23 -1.55
N SER A 45 15.69 -12.82 -2.11
CA SER A 45 15.62 -14.27 -2.34
C SER A 45 16.68 -14.76 -3.34
N ILE A 46 16.92 -14.00 -4.41
CA ILE A 46 17.97 -14.31 -5.38
C ILE A 46 19.33 -14.22 -4.71
N ILE A 47 19.64 -13.12 -4.02
CA ILE A 47 20.91 -12.95 -3.29
C ILE A 47 21.12 -14.10 -2.29
N ARG A 48 20.07 -14.51 -1.57
CA ARG A 48 20.15 -15.64 -0.64
C ARG A 48 20.51 -16.94 -1.36
N SER A 49 19.89 -17.22 -2.51
CA SER A 49 20.22 -18.38 -3.33
C SER A 49 21.66 -18.37 -3.80
N GLU A 50 22.18 -17.20 -4.19
CA GLU A 50 23.57 -17.03 -4.63
C GLU A 50 24.57 -17.21 -3.46
N VAL A 51 24.26 -16.65 -2.28
CA VAL A 51 25.11 -16.78 -1.09
C VAL A 51 25.19 -18.24 -0.61
N LEU A 52 24.10 -18.99 -0.72
CA LEU A 52 24.05 -20.41 -0.37
C LEU A 52 24.66 -21.32 -1.45
N CYS A 53 24.93 -20.80 -2.65
CA CYS A 53 25.56 -21.57 -3.72
C CYS A 53 27.06 -21.72 -3.40
N PRO A 54 27.56 -22.95 -3.13
CA PRO A 54 28.93 -23.14 -2.68
C PRO A 54 29.87 -23.16 -3.90
N ILE A 55 30.18 -21.98 -4.44
CA ILE A 55 31.40 -21.79 -5.23
C ILE A 55 32.57 -21.85 -4.24
N PRO A 56 33.63 -22.65 -4.47
CA PRO A 56 34.55 -23.02 -3.39
C PRO A 56 35.27 -21.80 -2.80
N LYS A 57 35.12 -21.65 -1.47
CA LYS A 57 35.81 -20.69 -0.58
C LYS A 57 35.88 -19.25 -1.10
N SER A 58 34.73 -18.64 -1.34
CA SER A 58 34.67 -17.18 -1.51
C SER A 58 34.67 -16.47 -0.17
N ASN A 59 35.58 -15.50 0.00
CA ASN A 59 35.41 -14.48 1.04
C ASN A 59 34.08 -13.75 0.77
N ILE A 60 33.18 -13.73 1.75
CA ILE A 60 31.89 -13.05 1.64
C ILE A 60 32.06 -11.63 2.20
N PHE A 61 31.62 -10.64 1.42
CA PHE A 61 31.68 -9.25 1.83
C PHE A 61 30.27 -8.65 1.86
N LEU A 62 29.92 -8.03 2.98
CA LEU A 62 28.69 -7.27 3.13
C LEU A 62 28.95 -5.80 2.78
N GLY A 63 28.19 -5.27 1.82
CA GLY A 63 28.26 -3.85 1.47
C GLY A 63 27.54 -2.97 2.49
N ILE A 64 28.27 -2.02 3.08
CA ILE A 64 27.72 -0.95 3.93
C ILE A 64 28.03 0.39 3.25
N GLY A 65 27.05 0.90 2.51
CA GLY A 65 27.22 2.11 1.69
C GLY A 65 28.25 1.90 0.58
N ARG A 66 29.43 2.53 0.70
CA ARG A 66 30.56 2.40 -0.25
C ARG A 66 31.66 1.45 0.26
N MET A 67 31.51 0.89 1.46
CA MET A 67 32.49 -0.01 2.08
C MET A 67 32.02 -1.46 1.98
N PHE A 68 32.97 -2.39 2.03
CA PHE A 68 32.71 -3.83 2.01
C PHE A 68 33.43 -4.46 3.21
N ILE A 69 32.68 -5.16 4.07
CA ILE A 69 33.22 -5.80 5.27
C ILE A 69 33.15 -7.31 5.11
N GLN A 70 34.29 -7.98 5.28
CA GLN A 70 34.35 -9.43 5.27
C GLN A 70 33.50 -9.98 6.42
N THR A 71 32.56 -10.84 6.10
CA THR A 71 31.54 -11.33 7.03
C THR A 71 31.32 -12.83 6.82
N SER A 72 30.86 -13.54 7.84
CA SER A 72 30.51 -14.96 7.69
C SER A 72 29.21 -15.13 6.89
N GLU A 73 29.08 -16.26 6.20
CA GLU A 73 27.86 -16.65 5.49
C GLU A 73 26.62 -16.63 6.39
N SER A 74 26.76 -17.17 7.62
CA SER A 74 25.69 -17.20 8.62
C SER A 74 25.16 -15.81 8.98
N SER A 75 26.06 -14.83 9.10
CA SER A 75 25.71 -13.46 9.45
C SER A 75 25.02 -12.76 8.29
N VAL A 76 25.48 -12.98 7.05
CA VAL A 76 24.83 -12.45 5.85
C VAL A 76 23.44 -13.05 5.67
N CYS A 77 23.29 -14.35 5.85
CA CYS A 77 21.98 -15.01 5.79
C CYS A 77 21.01 -14.44 6.84
N ARG A 78 21.49 -14.17 8.07
CA ARG A 78 20.66 -13.55 9.12
C ARG A 78 20.17 -12.17 8.72
N VAL A 79 21.05 -11.32 8.19
CA VAL A 79 20.71 -9.97 7.73
C VAL A 79 19.71 -10.02 6.56
N LEU A 80 19.90 -10.94 5.61
CA LEU A 80 18.96 -11.14 4.51
C LEU A 80 17.58 -11.58 5.01
N ASP A 81 17.53 -12.48 5.99
CA ASP A 81 16.29 -12.99 6.57
C ASP A 81 15.55 -11.94 7.39
N GLU A 82 16.26 -11.15 8.19
CA GLU A 82 15.71 -9.99 8.88
C GLU A 82 15.16 -8.95 7.87
N SER A 83 15.92 -8.64 6.81
CA SER A 83 15.48 -7.70 5.77
C SER A 83 14.25 -8.20 5.01
N ALA A 84 14.18 -9.50 4.73
CA ALA A 84 13.05 -10.12 4.06
C ALA A 84 11.80 -10.11 4.95
N LYS A 85 11.93 -10.45 6.24
CA LYS A 85 10.82 -10.35 7.21
C LYS A 85 10.28 -8.94 7.33
N LEU A 86 11.16 -7.95 7.45
CA LEU A 86 10.76 -6.54 7.50
C LEU A 86 10.01 -6.12 6.22
N ALA A 87 10.54 -6.47 5.05
CA ALA A 87 9.87 -6.16 3.78
C ALA A 87 8.50 -6.86 3.65
N ALA A 88 8.38 -8.12 4.07
CA ALA A 88 7.11 -8.84 4.08
C ALA A 88 6.07 -8.18 5.00
N ASN A 89 6.47 -7.82 6.22
CA ASN A 89 5.60 -7.10 7.16
C ASN A 89 5.15 -5.74 6.59
N THR A 90 6.07 -4.99 5.95
CA THR A 90 5.71 -3.72 5.29
C THR A 90 4.71 -3.94 4.14
N VAL A 91 4.83 -5.02 3.37
CA VAL A 91 3.87 -5.35 2.31
C VAL A 91 2.48 -5.63 2.89
N GLU A 92 2.39 -6.38 3.98
CA GLU A 92 1.12 -6.64 4.66
C GLU A 92 0.49 -5.35 5.20
N GLN A 93 1.29 -4.49 5.85
CA GLN A 93 0.83 -3.18 6.32
C GLN A 93 0.29 -2.31 5.18
N LEU A 94 1.00 -2.26 4.04
CA LEU A 94 0.56 -1.49 2.86
C LEU A 94 -0.73 -2.05 2.25
N LYS A 95 -0.93 -3.38 2.26
CA LYS A 95 -2.18 -4.01 1.81
C LYS A 95 -3.34 -3.65 2.72
N THR A 96 -3.15 -3.69 4.03
CA THR A 96 -4.17 -3.26 5.00
C THR A 96 -4.50 -1.78 4.82
N GLN A 97 -3.50 -0.92 4.63
CA GLN A 97 -3.71 0.50 4.36
C GLN A 97 -4.47 0.73 3.05
N LYS A 98 -4.22 -0.06 2.01
CA LYS A 98 -5.00 0.01 0.77
C LYS A 98 -6.48 -0.31 1.03
N SER A 99 -6.76 -1.40 1.74
CA SER A 99 -8.14 -1.81 2.06
C SER A 99 -8.88 -0.74 2.86
N THR A 100 -8.25 -0.14 3.87
CA THR A 100 -8.91 0.89 4.70
C THR A 100 -9.24 2.15 3.91
N ILE A 101 -8.39 2.53 2.96
CA ILE A 101 -8.62 3.66 2.05
C ILE A 101 -9.80 3.36 1.11
N GLU A 102 -9.88 2.14 0.56
CA GLU A 102 -10.98 1.71 -0.31
C GLU A 102 -12.31 1.63 0.46
N ASP A 103 -12.29 1.07 1.67
CA ASP A 103 -13.45 0.99 2.55
C ASP A 103 -13.97 2.38 2.97
N SER A 104 -13.06 3.33 3.21
CA SER A 104 -13.41 4.72 3.51
C SER A 104 -14.15 5.37 2.33
N LEU A 105 -13.68 5.17 1.10
CA LEU A 105 -14.33 5.69 -0.09
C LEU A 105 -15.72 5.07 -0.29
N LYS A 106 -15.83 3.75 -0.11
CA LYS A 106 -17.11 3.05 -0.23
C LYS A 106 -18.14 3.56 0.78
N LYS A 107 -17.74 3.77 2.03
CA LYS A 107 -18.62 4.37 3.06
C LYS A 107 -19.08 5.78 2.69
N ALA A 108 -18.21 6.59 2.09
CA ALA A 108 -18.56 7.93 1.62
C ALA A 108 -19.56 7.88 0.46
N GLU A 109 -19.40 6.93 -0.47
CA GLU A 109 -20.33 6.70 -1.59
C GLU A 109 -21.70 6.23 -1.10
N ASP A 110 -21.75 5.25 -0.19
CA ASP A 110 -22.99 4.71 0.35
C ASP A 110 -23.74 5.76 1.19
N GLY A 111 -23.03 6.64 1.91
CA GLY A 111 -23.64 7.76 2.62
C GLY A 111 -24.40 8.74 1.72
N ILE A 112 -23.89 8.99 0.49
CA ILE A 112 -24.58 9.85 -0.48
C ILE A 112 -25.76 9.11 -1.13
N ARG A 113 -25.64 7.80 -1.39
CA ARG A 113 -26.76 6.98 -1.89
C ARG A 113 -27.95 6.99 -0.94
N GLU A 114 -27.71 6.87 0.36
CA GLU A 114 -28.77 6.95 1.38
C GLU A 114 -29.41 8.33 1.43
N LYS A 115 -28.63 9.42 1.34
CA LYS A 115 -29.19 10.79 1.23
C LYS A 115 -30.15 10.93 0.03
N ILE A 116 -29.79 10.39 -1.12
CA ILE A 116 -30.64 10.41 -2.33
C ILE A 116 -31.92 9.60 -2.12
N ARG A 117 -31.81 8.44 -1.45
CA ARG A 117 -32.96 7.57 -1.16
C ARG A 117 -33.97 8.26 -0.23
N LEU A 118 -33.48 8.94 0.81
CA LEU A 118 -34.32 9.70 1.73
C LEU A 118 -35.08 10.81 1.01
N ILE A 119 -34.40 11.59 0.17
CA ILE A 119 -35.05 12.67 -0.61
C ILE A 119 -36.17 12.12 -1.51
N ARG A 120 -35.96 10.96 -2.15
CA ARG A 120 -36.99 10.30 -2.97
C ARG A 120 -38.19 9.80 -2.18
N GLN A 121 -38.00 9.42 -0.91
CA GLN A 121 -39.10 8.99 -0.04
C GLN A 121 -39.91 10.18 0.45
N THR A 122 -39.25 11.28 0.81
CA THR A 122 -39.89 12.52 1.24
C THR A 122 -40.65 13.22 0.13
N SER A 123 -40.28 13.05 -1.15
CA SER A 123 -41.02 13.60 -2.29
C SER A 123 -42.17 12.73 -2.79
N ALA A 124 -42.28 11.49 -2.31
CA ALA A 124 -43.35 10.56 -2.63
C ALA A 124 -44.47 10.50 -1.57
N SER A 125 -44.33 11.25 -0.47
CA SER A 125 -45.33 11.43 0.60
C SER A 125 -45.85 12.86 0.60
#